data_AF-A0A5J4P6W1-F1
#
_entry.id   AF-A0A5J4P6W1-F1
#
_cell.length_a   1.000
_cell.length_b   1.000
_cell.length_c   1.000
_cell.angle_alpha   90.00
_cell.angle_beta   90.00
_cell.angle_gamma   90.00
#
_symmetry.space_group_name_H-M   'P 1'
#
loop_
_entity.id
_entity.type
_entity.pdbx_description
1 polymer ?
#
loop_
_entity_poly.entity_id
_entity_poly.type
_entity_poly.pdbx_seq_one_letter_code
_entity_poly.pdbx_strand_id
1 'polypeptide(L)'
;KGLQSIIKITATREIGDKVSTEERFYISSLDTSQPFNQYIRNHWKVENSLHWTLDMVFCEDEQRKRTKHAAENFAIVRKIALNLLKKDCGKESLRSKRIKASWNKEYLIDLLKF
;
A
#
# COMPACT_ATOMS: atom_id res chain seq x y z
N LYS A 1 -4.02 -28.78 -10.39
CA LYS A 1 -4.00 -27.56 -9.56
C LYS A 1 -5.19 -27.64 -8.62
N GLY A 2 -4.94 -27.81 -7.32
CA GLY A 2 -5.97 -27.94 -6.30
C GLY A 2 -5.46 -27.36 -4.98
N LEU A 3 -6.33 -27.32 -3.98
CA LEU A 3 -5.94 -26.98 -2.61
C LEU A 3 -4.92 -28.01 -2.11
N GLN A 4 -3.76 -27.55 -1.62
CA GLN A 4 -2.69 -28.43 -1.12
C GLN A 4 -2.36 -28.18 0.34
N SER A 5 -2.65 -27.00 0.89
CA SER A 5 -2.36 -26.68 2.28
C SER A 5 -3.37 -25.71 2.89
N ILE A 6 -3.53 -25.87 4.21
CA ILE A 6 -4.19 -24.91 5.10
C ILE A 6 -3.13 -24.42 6.07
N ILE A 7 -2.98 -23.10 6.18
CA ILE A 7 -1.94 -22.47 6.98
C ILE A 7 -2.61 -21.70 8.12
N LYS A 8 -2.20 -21.97 9.36
CA LYS A 8 -2.52 -21.13 10.51
C LYS A 8 -1.32 -20.25 10.84
N ILE A 9 -1.51 -18.94 10.84
CA ILE A 9 -0.53 -17.97 11.33
C ILE A 9 -1.05 -17.34 12.61
N THR A 10 -0.22 -17.38 13.65
CA THR A 10 -0.40 -16.58 14.86
C THR A 10 0.48 -15.34 14.74
N ALA A 11 -0.13 -14.16 14.77
CA ALA A 11 0.56 -12.88 14.71
C ALA A 11 0.40 -12.15 16.04
N THR A 12 1.53 -11.82 16.67
CA THR A 12 1.57 -10.97 17.86
C THR A 12 2.01 -9.57 17.47
N ARG A 13 1.29 -8.57 17.98
CA ARG A 13 1.58 -7.15 17.79
C ARG A 13 1.67 -6.48 19.15
N GLU A 14 2.81 -5.83 19.37
CA GLU A 14 3.12 -5.06 20.57
C GLU A 14 3.11 -3.57 20.21
N ILE A 15 2.36 -2.76 20.98
CA ILE A 15 2.29 -1.31 20.83
C ILE A 15 2.35 -0.70 22.23
N GLY A 16 3.50 -0.14 22.60
CA GLY A 16 3.76 0.26 23.99
C GLY A 16 3.56 -0.95 24.91
N ASP A 17 2.79 -0.77 25.99
CA ASP A 17 2.50 -1.84 26.96
C ASP A 17 1.39 -2.81 26.51
N LYS A 18 0.77 -2.58 25.34
CA LYS A 18 -0.33 -3.41 24.85
C LYS A 18 0.18 -4.50 23.91
N VAL A 19 -0.03 -5.75 24.31
CA VAL A 19 0.19 -6.94 23.49
C VAL A 19 -1.15 -7.44 22.96
N SER A 20 -1.21 -7.74 21.66
CA SER A 20 -2.38 -8.33 21.01
C SER A 20 -1.95 -9.50 20.15
N THR A 21 -2.77 -10.55 20.09
CA THR A 21 -2.50 -11.76 19.32
C THR A 21 -3.71 -12.07 18.45
N GLU A 22 -3.46 -12.42 17.20
CA GLU A 22 -4.49 -12.77 16.22
C GLU A 22 -4.10 -14.06 15.50
N GLU A 23 -5.07 -14.96 15.30
CA GLU A 23 -4.91 -16.14 14.46
C GLU A 23 -5.58 -15.92 13.10
N ARG A 24 -4.87 -16.24 12.02
CA ARG A 24 -5.36 -16.11 10.65
C ARG A 24 -5.16 -17.42 9.91
N PHE A 25 -6.19 -17.84 9.18
CA PHE A 25 -6.18 -19.06 8.38
C PHE A 25 -6.11 -18.73 6.90
N TYR A 26 -5.24 -19.42 6.17
CA TYR A 26 -5.06 -19.24 4.73
C TYR A 26 -5.19 -20.58 4.01
N ILE A 27 -5.70 -20.53 2.80
CA ILE A 27 -5.77 -21.67 1.87
C ILE A 27 -4.78 -21.45 0.74
N SER A 28 -4.04 -22.49 0.37
CA SER A 28 -3.04 -22.40 -0.69
C SER A 28 -2.99 -23.64 -1.58
N SER A 29 -2.68 -23.42 -2.85
CA SER A 29 -2.33 -24.50 -3.79
C SER A 29 -0.87 -24.92 -3.72
N LEU A 30 -0.08 -24.28 -2.84
CA LEU A 30 1.32 -24.60 -2.57
C LEU A 30 1.45 -25.69 -1.50
N ASP A 31 2.53 -26.45 -1.54
CA ASP A 31 2.85 -27.46 -0.53
C ASP A 31 3.33 -26.83 0.79
N THR A 32 3.38 -27.62 1.87
CA THR A 32 3.69 -27.14 3.23
C THR A 32 5.15 -26.75 3.46
N SER A 33 6.08 -27.07 2.55
CA SER A 33 7.50 -26.71 2.68
C SER A 33 7.79 -25.25 2.31
N GLN A 34 6.82 -24.57 1.69
CA GLN A 34 7.00 -23.19 1.24
C GLN A 34 7.11 -22.19 2.41
N PRO A 35 7.83 -21.06 2.22
CA PRO A 35 8.06 -20.07 3.27
C PRO A 35 6.84 -19.14 3.49
N PHE A 36 5.71 -19.71 3.93
CA PHE A 36 4.43 -18.99 4.07
C PHE A 36 4.51 -17.74 4.95
N ASN A 37 5.31 -17.76 6.02
CA ASN A 37 5.54 -16.58 6.86
C ASN A 37 6.05 -15.39 6.05
N GLN A 38 7.00 -15.62 5.13
CA GLN A 38 7.53 -14.57 4.28
C GLN A 38 6.49 -14.08 3.27
N TYR A 39 5.75 -15.00 2.65
CA TYR A 39 4.71 -14.65 1.67
C TYR A 39 3.59 -13.82 2.29
N ILE A 40 3.12 -14.23 3.46
CA ILE A 40 2.06 -13.54 4.20
C ILE A 40 2.56 -12.16 4.65
N ARG A 41 3.80 -12.04 5.16
CA ARG A 41 4.38 -10.73 5.49
C ARG A 41 4.53 -9.83 4.26
N ASN A 42 4.94 -10.38 3.12
CA ASN A 42 5.05 -9.63 1.87
C ASN A 42 3.68 -9.18 1.35
N HIS A 43 2.65 -10.01 1.48
CA HIS A 43 1.28 -9.63 1.16
C HIS A 43 0.83 -8.44 2.02
N TRP A 44 1.02 -8.51 3.35
CA TRP A 44 0.72 -7.38 4.25
C TRP A 44 1.55 -6.13 3.97
N LYS A 45 2.76 -6.26 3.40
CA LYS A 45 3.56 -5.12 2.98
C LYS A 45 2.86 -4.30 1.90
N VAL A 46 2.09 -4.93 1.00
CA VAL A 46 1.30 -4.21 -0.02
C VAL A 46 0.28 -3.33 0.67
N GLU A 47 -0.50 -3.88 1.60
CA GLU A 47 -1.49 -3.12 2.36
C GLU A 47 -0.86 -1.95 3.11
N ASN A 48 0.21 -2.21 3.86
CA ASN A 48 0.86 -1.20 4.68
C ASN A 48 1.61 -0.13 3.86
N SER A 49 2.21 -0.48 2.72
CA SER A 49 3.10 0.42 1.96
C SER A 49 2.44 1.09 0.76
N LEU A 50 1.34 0.53 0.28
CA LEU A 50 0.57 1.04 -0.87
C LEU A 50 -0.79 1.55 -0.41
N HIS A 51 -1.66 0.67 0.08
CA HIS A 51 -3.06 1.03 0.40
C HIS A 51 -3.13 2.10 1.49
N TRP A 52 -2.51 1.86 2.64
CA TRP A 52 -2.47 2.86 3.72
C TRP A 52 -1.91 4.22 3.26
N THR A 53 -0.93 4.20 2.34
CA THR A 53 -0.38 5.44 1.78
C THR A 53 -1.38 6.15 0.87
N LEU A 54 -2.12 5.41 0.04
CA LEU A 54 -3.18 5.99 -0.79
C LEU A 54 -4.31 6.55 0.09
N ASP A 55 -4.72 5.82 1.12
CA ASP A 55 -5.78 6.24 2.03
C ASP A 55 -5.38 7.51 2.78
N MET A 56 -4.17 7.56 3.36
CA MET A 56 -3.75 8.68 4.20
C MET A 56 -3.19 9.86 3.41
N VAL A 57 -2.45 9.63 2.33
CA VAL A 57 -1.82 10.70 1.55
C VAL A 57 -2.78 11.25 0.50
N PHE A 58 -3.63 10.43 -0.10
CA PHE A 58 -4.56 10.82 -1.16
C PHE A 58 -6.04 10.83 -0.72
N CYS A 59 -6.33 10.54 0.55
CA CYS A 59 -7.69 10.51 1.10
C CYS A 59 -8.60 9.59 0.30
N GLU A 60 -8.09 8.44 -0.17
CA GLU A 60 -8.79 7.56 -1.12
C GLU A 60 -10.16 7.12 -0.58
N ASP A 61 -10.23 6.67 0.68
CA ASP A 61 -11.47 6.25 1.35
C ASP A 61 -12.55 7.34 1.43
N GLU A 62 -12.15 8.61 1.54
CA GLU A 62 -13.08 9.73 1.67
C GLU A 62 -13.69 10.17 0.33
N GLN A 63 -13.14 9.70 -0.80
CA GLN A 63 -13.56 10.15 -2.11
C GLN A 63 -14.90 9.56 -2.55
N ARG A 64 -15.83 10.45 -2.94
CA ARG A 64 -17.19 10.09 -3.36
C ARG A 64 -17.36 9.92 -4.87
N LYS A 65 -16.28 9.65 -5.60
CA LYS A 65 -16.30 9.47 -7.07
C LYS A 65 -16.92 8.12 -7.42
N ARG A 66 -18.21 8.10 -7.76
CA ARG A 66 -18.99 6.87 -8.00
C ARG A 66 -19.60 6.76 -9.41
N THR A 67 -19.28 7.70 -10.29
CA THR A 67 -19.91 7.80 -11.62
C THR A 67 -19.01 7.23 -12.72
N LYS A 68 -19.57 6.38 -13.60
CA LYS A 68 -18.86 5.78 -14.75
C LYS A 68 -17.53 5.14 -14.30
N HIS A 69 -16.45 5.37 -15.05
CA HIS A 69 -15.10 4.86 -14.77
C HIS A 69 -14.28 5.75 -13.82
N ALA A 70 -14.90 6.68 -13.09
CA ALA A 70 -14.16 7.64 -12.27
C ALA A 70 -13.33 6.96 -11.17
N ALA A 71 -13.84 5.92 -10.53
CA ALA A 71 -13.12 5.20 -9.48
C ALA A 71 -11.84 4.54 -10.01
N GLU A 72 -11.94 3.80 -11.12
CA GLU A 72 -10.83 3.11 -11.78
C GLU A 72 -9.78 4.09 -12.32
N ASN A 73 -10.23 5.12 -13.06
CA ASN A 73 -9.33 6.11 -13.63
C ASN A 73 -8.52 6.84 -12.55
N PHE A 74 -9.17 7.24 -11.45
CA PHE A 74 -8.47 7.90 -10.37
C PHE A 74 -7.55 6.94 -9.59
N ALA A 75 -7.90 5.67 -9.46
CA ALA A 75 -7.01 4.68 -8.85
C ALA A 75 -5.68 4.57 -9.62
N ILE A 76 -5.75 4.57 -10.96
CA ILE A 76 -4.55 4.56 -11.82
C ILE A 76 -3.74 5.84 -11.65
N VAL A 77 -4.39 7.01 -11.78
CA VAL A 77 -3.73 8.32 -11.67
C VAL A 77 -3.03 8.50 -10.33
N ARG A 78 -3.68 8.11 -9.21
CA ARG A 78 -3.07 8.20 -7.88
C ARG A 78 -1.85 7.29 -7.74
N LYS A 79 -1.90 6.07 -8.28
CA LYS A 79 -0.75 5.15 -8.27
C LYS A 79 0.42 5.69 -9.07
N ILE A 80 0.16 6.31 -10.24
CA ILE A 80 1.19 7.00 -11.03
C ILE A 80 1.80 8.14 -10.20
N ALA A 81 0.97 9.03 -9.64
CA ALA A 81 1.45 10.14 -8.83
C ALA A 81 2.26 9.67 -7.61
N LEU A 82 1.81 8.62 -6.90
CA LEU A 82 2.53 8.04 -5.78
C LEU A 82 3.91 7.52 -6.20
N ASN A 83 4.00 6.82 -7.33
CA ASN A 83 5.27 6.30 -7.84
C ASN A 83 6.24 7.43 -8.20
N LEU A 84 5.76 8.53 -8.79
CA LEU A 84 6.59 9.71 -9.07
C LEU A 84 7.10 10.34 -7.77
N LEU A 85 6.24 10.53 -6.77
CA LEU A 85 6.64 11.08 -5.47
C LEU A 85 7.64 10.18 -4.72
N LYS A 86 7.55 8.85 -4.89
CA LYS A 86 8.49 7.88 -4.31
C LYS A 86 9.85 7.85 -5.01
N LYS A 87 9.94 8.29 -6.28
CA LYS A 87 11.23 8.40 -6.99
C LYS A 87 12.09 9.55 -6.48
N ASP A 88 11.48 10.63 -6.00
CA ASP A 88 12.20 11.74 -5.41
C ASP A 88 12.91 11.31 -4.11
N CYS A 89 14.24 11.40 -4.07
CA CYS A 89 15.06 11.04 -2.91
C CYS A 89 15.09 12.11 -1.80
N GLY A 90 14.32 13.20 -1.92
CA GLY A 90 14.18 14.21 -0.89
C GLY A 90 13.72 13.65 0.46
N LYS A 91 14.14 14.28 1.56
CA LYS A 91 13.82 13.88 2.95
C LYS A 91 12.37 14.19 3.37
N GLU A 92 11.65 14.95 2.56
CA GLU A 92 10.29 15.37 2.84
C GLU A 92 9.30 14.18 2.86
N SER A 93 8.26 14.28 3.67
CA SER A 93 7.18 13.27 3.68
C SER A 93 6.44 13.23 2.34
N LEU A 94 5.83 12.09 1.99
CA LEU A 94 5.01 11.98 0.76
C LEU A 94 3.88 13.02 0.70
N ARG A 95 3.28 13.36 1.86
CA ARG A 95 2.27 14.42 1.95
C ARG A 95 2.86 15.79 1.65
N SER A 96 4.02 16.11 2.21
CA SER A 96 4.74 17.36 1.95
C SER A 96 5.14 17.48 0.48
N LYS A 97 5.71 16.42 -0.12
CA LYS A 97 6.07 16.39 -1.54
C LYS A 97 4.85 16.60 -2.44
N ARG A 98 3.73 15.94 -2.13
CA ARG A 98 2.46 16.10 -2.87
C ARG A 98 1.96 17.55 -2.82
N ILE A 99 2.00 18.17 -1.65
CA ILE A 99 1.63 19.58 -1.48
C ILE A 99 2.63 20.45 -2.23
N LYS A 100 3.94 20.30 -2.04
CA LYS A 100 4.98 21.06 -2.76
C LYS A 100 4.78 21.02 -4.28
N ALA A 101 4.45 19.87 -4.85
CA ALA A 101 4.13 19.73 -6.26
C ALA A 101 2.88 20.51 -6.71
N SER A 102 1.94 20.83 -5.81
CA SER A 102 0.80 21.70 -6.13
C SER A 102 1.11 23.19 -6.09
N TRP A 103 2.15 23.62 -5.35
CA TRP A 103 2.50 25.04 -5.19
C TRP A 103 3.74 25.46 -5.98
N ASN A 104 4.65 24.53 -6.29
CA ASN A 104 5.89 24.80 -7.00
C ASN A 104 5.87 24.09 -8.37
N LYS A 105 5.69 24.88 -9.42
CA LYS A 105 5.64 24.41 -10.81
C LYS A 105 6.95 23.78 -11.26
N GLU A 106 8.10 24.31 -10.86
CA GLU A 106 9.41 23.78 -11.24
C GLU A 106 9.61 22.38 -10.65
N TYR A 107 9.32 22.22 -9.36
CA TYR A 107 9.36 20.92 -8.68
C TYR A 107 8.39 19.91 -9.31
N LEU A 108 7.17 20.34 -9.67
CA LEU A 108 6.22 19.48 -10.38
C LEU A 108 6.77 19.03 -11.74
N ILE A 109 7.34 19.95 -12.52
CA ILE A 109 7.93 19.63 -13.81
C ILE A 109 9.09 18.65 -13.64
N ASP A 110 9.94 18.84 -12.63
CA ASP A 110 11.05 17.92 -12.34
C ASP A 110 10.56 16.52 -11.98
N LEU A 111 9.48 16.39 -11.20
CA LEU A 111 8.85 15.09 -10.92
C LEU A 111 8.30 14.40 -12.17
N LEU A 112 7.87 15.16 -13.18
CA LEU A 112 7.29 14.64 -14.42
C LEU A 112 8.33 14.34 -15.51
N LYS A 113 9.60 14.74 -15.32
CA LYS A 113 10.67 14.39 -16.26
C LYS A 113 10.95 12.89 -16.16
N PHE A 114 10.91 12.21 -17.30
CA PHE A 114 11.26 10.80 -17.48
C PHE A 114 12.59 10.67 -18.21
#